data_AF-A0A328Z219-F1
#
_entry.id   AF-A0A328Z219-F1
#
_cell.length_a   1.000
_cell.length_b   1.000
_cell.length_c   1.000
_cell.angle_alpha   90.00
_cell.angle_beta   90.00
_cell.angle_gamma   90.00
#
_symmetry.space_group_name_H-M   'P 1'
#
loop_
_entity.id
_entity.type
_entity.pdbx_description
1 polymer ?
#
loop_
_entity_poly.entity_id
_entity_poly.type
_entity_poly.pdbx_seq_one_letter_code
_entity_poly.pdbx_strand_id
1 'polypeptide(L)'
;MAKIRGGIDRALLKYPDIDPARVRLIGWGGGQAFTDYYPLLGLPVEYTVCPFPANQGKRIHGVDVKSPEALMQEPHDQVLVVIFAAHSAEIMNQIRNLWGDYRCVPALIHSNRHGDIDQLQAFSRVFSGLSLKRSPPPKPPSLGIFVQGPIFSYTPMALAWQRLACPEAHLCLVTWDHQSAASLDACRPWVDEILTLPQPQAMVDSRNAIIRSAKAGARHLAEVGVPYSVRTRSDTVITGSLYRAVEELFDDGSKNAGKFGFLAHSSWKQVPFHFSERFLVSRTQDMCALWSLPEDMRGAAEIQHRTDEHYQQIQKAAVECLLWQSLARKLGEPAQDLADGYRFAANHLVPMDEYVDVLSFKSIPLFNLTLNKGFVGTPEWWQEVYADLPSAMQQAREESAQNFTIAEFFGGRVG
;
A
#
# COMPACT_ATOMS: atom_id res chain seq x y z
N MET A 1 -6.71 -13.19 -25.12
CA MET A 1 -7.90 -13.59 -24.34
C MET A 1 -7.68 -13.17 -22.89
N ALA A 2 -8.55 -12.33 -22.32
CA ALA A 2 -8.43 -11.92 -20.92
C ALA A 2 -8.81 -13.08 -19.99
N LYS A 3 -7.94 -13.41 -19.04
CA LYS A 3 -8.29 -14.34 -17.95
C LYS A 3 -8.76 -13.50 -16.76
N ILE A 4 -9.99 -13.76 -16.32
CA ILE A 4 -10.64 -13.09 -15.20
C ILE A 4 -10.67 -14.09 -14.04
N ARG A 5 -10.19 -13.68 -12.87
CA ARG A 5 -10.19 -14.52 -11.67
C ARG A 5 -10.61 -13.69 -10.46
N GLY A 6 -11.47 -14.25 -9.62
CA GLY A 6 -12.05 -13.57 -8.47
C GLY A 6 -13.58 -13.57 -8.52
N GLY A 7 -14.17 -12.74 -7.67
CA GLY A 7 -15.61 -12.69 -7.49
C GLY A 7 -15.99 -11.80 -6.31
N ILE A 8 -17.29 -11.63 -6.12
CA ILE A 8 -17.84 -10.80 -5.04
C ILE A 8 -17.38 -11.25 -3.65
N ASP A 9 -17.12 -12.54 -3.46
CA ASP A 9 -16.61 -13.12 -2.20
C ASP A 9 -15.30 -12.49 -1.72
N ARG A 10 -14.53 -11.83 -2.60
CA ARG A 10 -13.34 -11.08 -2.17
C ARG A 10 -13.67 -9.88 -1.30
N ALA A 11 -14.88 -9.34 -1.39
CA ALA A 11 -15.34 -8.28 -0.48
C ALA A 11 -15.31 -8.75 0.99
N LEU A 12 -15.49 -10.05 1.25
CA LEU A 12 -15.47 -10.64 2.59
C LEU A 12 -14.10 -10.53 3.27
N LEU A 13 -13.01 -10.35 2.51
CA LEU A 13 -11.69 -10.09 3.07
C LEU A 13 -11.64 -8.75 3.81
N LYS A 14 -12.41 -7.77 3.35
CA LYS A 14 -12.47 -6.42 3.92
C LYS A 14 -13.68 -6.23 4.85
N TYR A 15 -14.81 -6.81 4.47
CA TYR A 15 -16.10 -6.70 5.15
C TYR A 15 -16.68 -8.10 5.40
N PRO A 16 -16.23 -8.80 6.44
CA PRO A 16 -16.60 -10.20 6.68
C PRO A 16 -18.09 -10.39 7.01
N ASP A 17 -18.80 -9.31 7.33
CA ASP A 17 -20.21 -9.27 7.68
C ASP A 17 -21.15 -8.97 6.49
N ILE A 18 -20.60 -8.70 5.28
CA ILE A 18 -21.42 -8.58 4.07
C ILE A 18 -22.02 -9.95 3.72
N ASP A 19 -23.29 -9.95 3.30
CA ASP A 19 -23.91 -11.07 2.58
C ASP A 19 -23.81 -10.82 1.07
N PRO A 20 -22.91 -11.53 0.33
CA PRO A 20 -22.72 -11.32 -1.11
C PRO A 20 -23.98 -11.58 -1.94
N ALA A 21 -24.96 -12.33 -1.42
CA ALA A 21 -26.20 -12.64 -2.12
C ALA A 21 -27.28 -11.55 -1.96
N ARG A 22 -27.12 -10.65 -0.98
CA ARG A 22 -28.11 -9.61 -0.64
C ARG A 22 -27.61 -8.18 -0.82
N VAL A 23 -26.29 -7.99 -0.81
CA VAL A 23 -25.70 -6.67 -0.95
C VAL A 23 -25.98 -6.07 -2.34
N ARG A 24 -26.42 -4.81 -2.35
CA ARG A 24 -26.65 -4.05 -3.58
C ARG A 24 -25.34 -3.49 -4.10
N LEU A 25 -25.13 -3.55 -5.41
CA LEU A 25 -23.90 -3.09 -6.05
C LEU A 25 -24.14 -1.77 -6.77
N ILE A 26 -23.43 -0.73 -6.36
CA ILE A 26 -23.41 0.56 -7.06
C ILE A 26 -22.01 0.80 -7.63
N GLY A 27 -21.93 1.10 -8.93
CA GLY A 27 -20.67 1.38 -9.59
C GLY A 27 -20.16 2.79 -9.25
N TRP A 28 -18.84 2.96 -9.20
CA TRP A 28 -18.20 4.27 -9.20
C TRP A 28 -17.26 4.40 -10.39
N GLY A 29 -17.56 5.35 -11.27
CA GLY A 29 -16.86 5.60 -12.53
C GLY A 29 -17.71 5.18 -13.73
N GLY A 30 -18.13 6.15 -14.54
CA GLY A 30 -18.80 5.94 -15.84
C GLY A 30 -17.90 6.25 -17.04
N GLY A 31 -16.59 6.01 -16.89
CA GLY A 31 -15.57 6.29 -17.91
C GLY A 31 -15.08 5.04 -18.65
N GLN A 32 -13.94 5.15 -19.35
CA GLN A 32 -13.40 4.08 -20.19
C GLN A 32 -13.21 2.75 -19.46
N ALA A 33 -12.74 2.76 -18.20
CA ALA A 33 -12.56 1.54 -17.42
C ALA A 33 -13.90 0.81 -17.17
N PHE A 34 -14.99 1.53 -16.92
CA PHE A 34 -16.31 0.92 -16.80
C PHE A 34 -16.76 0.37 -18.15
N THR A 35 -16.63 1.15 -19.23
CA THR A 35 -16.98 0.73 -20.59
C THR A 35 -16.21 -0.52 -21.04
N ASP A 36 -14.92 -0.62 -20.76
CA ASP A 36 -14.11 -1.73 -21.26
C ASP A 36 -14.30 -3.01 -20.44
N TYR A 37 -14.45 -2.88 -19.12
CA TYR A 37 -14.29 -4.02 -18.23
C TYR A 37 -15.59 -4.47 -17.57
N TYR A 38 -16.56 -3.58 -17.32
CA TYR A 38 -17.85 -3.98 -16.75
C TYR A 38 -18.51 -5.18 -17.44
N PRO A 39 -18.63 -5.25 -18.78
CA PRO A 39 -19.28 -6.38 -19.45
C PRO A 39 -18.53 -7.72 -19.26
N LEU A 40 -17.27 -7.67 -18.84
CA LEU A 40 -16.45 -8.86 -18.62
C LEU A 40 -16.66 -9.46 -17.21
N LEU A 41 -17.12 -8.67 -16.24
CA LEU A 41 -17.16 -9.08 -14.82
C LEU A 41 -18.47 -9.75 -14.41
N GLY A 42 -19.54 -9.60 -15.19
CA GLY A 42 -20.85 -10.16 -14.86
C GLY A 42 -21.46 -9.64 -13.55
N LEU A 43 -21.03 -8.48 -13.07
CA LEU A 43 -21.54 -7.87 -11.84
C LEU A 43 -22.92 -7.23 -12.07
N PRO A 44 -23.93 -7.50 -11.23
CA PRO A 44 -25.25 -6.86 -11.34
C PRO A 44 -25.23 -5.47 -10.70
N VAL A 45 -24.52 -4.51 -11.30
CA VAL A 45 -24.51 -3.11 -10.83
C VAL A 45 -25.85 -2.46 -11.18
N GLU A 46 -26.53 -1.88 -10.20
CA GLU A 46 -27.85 -1.24 -10.39
C GLU A 46 -27.73 0.07 -11.17
N TYR A 47 -26.76 0.90 -10.81
CA TYR A 47 -26.37 2.12 -11.52
C TYR A 47 -24.91 2.43 -11.21
N THR A 48 -24.26 3.27 -12.03
CA THR A 48 -22.92 3.78 -11.74
C THR A 48 -22.96 5.28 -11.51
N VAL A 49 -22.16 5.81 -10.60
CA VAL A 49 -22.00 7.25 -10.40
C VAL A 49 -20.76 7.78 -11.12
N CYS A 50 -20.85 8.99 -11.68
CA CYS A 50 -19.70 9.63 -12.30
C CYS A 50 -19.62 11.11 -11.90
N PRO A 51 -18.48 11.59 -11.37
CA PRO A 51 -18.33 13.00 -11.00
C PRO A 51 -18.29 13.94 -12.21
N PHE A 52 -18.07 13.43 -13.42
CA PHE A 52 -18.02 14.24 -14.64
C PHE A 52 -19.43 14.45 -15.21
N PRO A 53 -19.94 15.70 -15.25
CA PRO A 53 -21.29 15.99 -15.75
C PRO A 53 -21.53 15.49 -17.18
N ALA A 54 -20.48 15.51 -18.01
CA ALA A 54 -20.54 15.02 -19.38
C ALA A 54 -20.93 13.53 -19.52
N ASN A 55 -20.82 12.74 -18.45
CA ASN A 55 -21.21 11.32 -18.45
C ASN A 55 -22.54 11.06 -17.75
N GLN A 56 -23.05 12.00 -16.96
CA GLN A 56 -24.30 11.84 -16.19
C GLN A 56 -25.51 11.83 -17.14
N GLY A 57 -26.52 11.02 -16.81
CA GLY A 57 -27.71 10.80 -17.64
C GLY A 57 -27.50 9.87 -18.84
N LYS A 58 -26.26 9.43 -19.11
CA LYS A 58 -25.99 8.41 -20.12
C LYS A 58 -26.34 7.01 -19.61
N ARG A 59 -26.48 6.08 -20.54
CA ARG A 59 -26.59 4.64 -20.28
C ARG A 59 -25.41 3.91 -20.93
N ILE A 60 -24.63 3.19 -20.14
CA ILE A 60 -23.46 2.44 -20.59
C ILE A 60 -23.70 0.96 -20.27
N HIS A 61 -23.68 0.08 -21.28
CA HIS A 61 -23.97 -1.36 -21.11
C HIS A 61 -25.29 -1.64 -20.39
N GLY A 62 -26.31 -0.81 -20.63
CA GLY A 62 -27.61 -0.94 -19.98
C GLY A 62 -27.69 -0.40 -18.56
N VAL A 63 -26.60 0.14 -18.00
CA VAL A 63 -26.52 0.72 -16.65
C VAL A 63 -26.58 2.25 -16.72
N ASP A 64 -27.44 2.85 -15.91
CA ASP A 64 -27.58 4.31 -15.87
C ASP A 64 -26.40 4.97 -15.14
N VAL A 65 -25.94 6.09 -15.69
CA VAL A 65 -24.88 6.91 -15.08
C VAL A 65 -25.52 8.08 -14.33
N LYS A 66 -25.42 8.08 -13.00
CA LYS A 66 -25.95 9.13 -12.12
C LYS A 66 -24.85 10.07 -11.63
N SER A 67 -25.26 11.20 -11.06
CA SER A 67 -24.35 12.06 -10.31
C SER A 67 -24.02 11.45 -8.93
N PRO A 68 -22.90 11.84 -8.29
CA PRO A 68 -22.50 11.29 -6.99
C PRO A 68 -23.54 11.51 -5.87
N GLU A 69 -24.37 12.56 -5.96
CA GLU A 69 -25.45 12.86 -5.01
C GLU A 69 -26.48 11.73 -4.90
N ALA A 70 -26.58 10.86 -5.92
CA ALA A 70 -27.42 9.67 -5.85
C ALA A 70 -27.07 8.76 -4.67
N LEU A 71 -25.80 8.75 -4.22
CA LEU A 71 -25.42 7.98 -3.03
C LEU A 71 -26.13 8.48 -1.78
N MET A 72 -26.38 9.77 -1.59
CA MET A 72 -26.94 10.31 -0.33
C MET A 72 -28.31 9.72 0.07
N GLN A 73 -28.99 9.04 -0.86
CA GLN A 73 -30.29 8.41 -0.65
C GLN A 73 -30.19 6.92 -0.32
N GLU A 74 -28.99 6.34 -0.38
CA GLU A 74 -28.76 4.90 -0.30
C GLU A 74 -28.39 4.46 1.12
N PRO A 75 -28.94 3.36 1.64
CA PRO A 75 -28.57 2.81 2.94
C PRO A 75 -27.13 2.25 2.92
N HIS A 76 -26.25 2.80 3.76
CA HIS A 76 -24.81 2.51 3.75
C HIS A 76 -24.47 1.03 4.04
N ASP A 77 -25.29 0.37 4.85
CA ASP A 77 -25.11 -1.01 5.31
C ASP A 77 -25.55 -2.06 4.28
N GLN A 78 -26.38 -1.68 3.31
CA GLN A 78 -26.90 -2.57 2.26
C GLN A 78 -26.20 -2.38 0.92
N VAL A 79 -25.31 -1.39 0.80
CA VAL A 79 -24.65 -1.02 -0.45
C VAL A 79 -23.15 -1.29 -0.39
N LEU A 80 -22.64 -1.91 -1.44
CA LEU A 80 -21.22 -2.01 -1.74
C LEU A 80 -20.92 -1.19 -3.00
N VAL A 81 -20.08 -0.15 -2.84
CA VAL A 81 -19.63 0.68 -3.95
C VAL A 81 -18.43 0.00 -4.64
N VAL A 82 -18.61 -0.33 -5.91
CA VAL A 82 -17.63 -1.03 -6.75
C VAL A 82 -16.93 -0.04 -7.68
N ILE A 83 -15.64 0.21 -7.44
CA ILE A 83 -14.89 1.30 -8.07
C ILE A 83 -14.21 0.82 -9.36
N PHE A 84 -14.63 1.38 -10.49
CA PHE A 84 -14.06 1.14 -11.82
C PHE A 84 -13.05 2.24 -12.17
N ALA A 85 -11.96 2.33 -11.40
CA ALA A 85 -10.89 3.30 -11.61
C ALA A 85 -9.56 2.81 -11.02
N ALA A 86 -8.45 3.25 -11.63
CA ALA A 86 -7.10 2.91 -11.15
C ALA A 86 -6.82 3.52 -9.76
N HIS A 87 -7.25 4.76 -9.53
CA HIS A 87 -7.06 5.52 -8.28
C HIS A 87 -8.15 5.21 -7.24
N SER A 88 -8.35 3.92 -6.99
CA SER A 88 -9.44 3.46 -6.12
C SER A 88 -9.29 3.92 -4.67
N ALA A 89 -8.07 4.06 -4.15
CA ALA A 89 -7.83 4.48 -2.76
C ALA A 89 -8.24 5.93 -2.51
N GLU A 90 -7.90 6.84 -3.42
CA GLU A 90 -8.28 8.24 -3.39
C GLU A 90 -9.81 8.39 -3.48
N ILE A 91 -10.43 7.63 -4.39
CA ILE A 91 -11.88 7.58 -4.54
C ILE A 91 -12.56 7.08 -3.26
N MET A 92 -12.05 6.03 -2.62
CA MET A 92 -12.60 5.54 -1.35
C MET A 92 -12.55 6.61 -0.26
N ASN A 93 -11.45 7.36 -0.17
CA ASN A 93 -11.34 8.47 0.77
C ASN A 93 -12.31 9.60 0.44
N GLN A 94 -12.48 9.92 -0.84
CA GLN A 94 -13.43 10.93 -1.30
C GLN A 94 -14.86 10.53 -0.95
N ILE A 95 -15.24 9.27 -1.22
CA ILE A 95 -16.55 8.70 -0.89
C ILE A 95 -16.85 8.91 0.59
N ARG A 96 -15.94 8.45 1.45
CA ARG A 96 -16.05 8.57 2.91
C ARG A 96 -16.21 10.01 3.37
N ASN A 97 -15.44 10.94 2.82
CA ASN A 97 -15.38 12.30 3.29
C ASN A 97 -16.57 13.17 2.83
N LEU A 98 -17.17 12.87 1.67
CA LEU A 98 -18.20 13.72 1.06
C LEU A 98 -19.61 13.09 1.10
N TRP A 99 -19.73 11.77 1.02
CA TRP A 99 -21.04 11.11 0.89
C TRP A 99 -21.33 10.12 2.02
N GLY A 100 -20.34 9.76 2.84
CA GLY A 100 -20.52 8.94 4.03
C GLY A 100 -19.75 7.62 3.99
N ASP A 101 -19.83 6.86 5.08
CA ASP A 101 -19.01 5.67 5.31
C ASP A 101 -19.52 4.43 4.53
N TYR A 102 -19.53 4.53 3.21
CA TYR A 102 -19.86 3.42 2.31
C TYR A 102 -18.76 2.36 2.31
N ARG A 103 -19.20 1.10 2.29
CA ARG A 103 -18.31 -0.02 1.97
C ARG A 103 -17.90 0.11 0.51
N CYS A 104 -16.60 0.21 0.27
CA CYS A 104 -16.03 0.37 -1.06
C CYS A 104 -14.99 -0.71 -1.37
N VAL A 105 -14.98 -1.18 -2.62
CA VAL A 105 -13.99 -2.13 -3.18
C VAL A 105 -13.59 -1.73 -4.59
N PRO A 106 -12.31 -1.89 -4.99
CA PRO A 106 -11.92 -1.82 -6.39
C PRO A 106 -12.58 -2.95 -7.20
N ALA A 107 -13.09 -2.64 -8.38
CA ALA A 107 -13.67 -3.64 -9.27
C ALA A 107 -12.58 -4.61 -9.76
N LEU A 108 -11.46 -4.08 -10.24
CA LEU A 108 -10.41 -4.85 -10.88
C LEU A 108 -9.02 -4.26 -10.70
N ILE A 109 -8.00 -5.11 -10.83
CA ILE A 109 -6.62 -4.71 -11.06
C ILE A 109 -6.00 -5.57 -12.17
N HIS A 110 -5.06 -4.99 -12.91
CA HIS A 110 -4.18 -5.76 -13.79
C HIS A 110 -3.03 -6.32 -12.97
N SER A 111 -3.03 -7.62 -12.70
CA SER A 111 -1.98 -8.24 -11.90
C SER A 111 -1.88 -9.74 -12.14
N ASN A 112 -0.65 -10.24 -12.14
CA ASN A 112 -0.36 -11.67 -12.16
C ASN A 112 -0.42 -12.30 -10.75
N ARG A 113 -0.58 -11.50 -9.68
CA ARG A 113 -0.57 -11.92 -8.26
C ARG A 113 -1.88 -12.55 -7.79
N HIS A 114 -2.58 -13.28 -8.65
CA HIS A 114 -3.84 -13.91 -8.28
C HIS A 114 -3.63 -15.05 -7.26
N GLY A 115 -2.49 -15.74 -7.32
CA GLY A 115 -2.15 -16.82 -6.38
C GLY A 115 -2.12 -16.36 -4.92
N ASP A 116 -1.50 -15.21 -4.63
CA ASP A 116 -1.39 -14.67 -3.28
C ASP A 116 -2.76 -14.25 -2.71
N ILE A 117 -3.61 -13.64 -3.54
CA ILE A 117 -4.97 -13.27 -3.15
C ILE A 117 -5.81 -14.52 -2.86
N ASP A 118 -5.66 -15.58 -3.65
CA ASP A 118 -6.40 -16.82 -3.42
C ASP A 118 -5.93 -17.56 -2.17
N GLN A 119 -4.62 -17.54 -1.87
CA GLN A 119 -4.11 -18.03 -0.59
C GLN A 119 -4.70 -17.24 0.57
N LEU A 120 -4.80 -15.91 0.44
CA LEU A 120 -5.41 -15.07 1.46
C LEU A 120 -6.92 -15.35 1.63
N GLN A 121 -7.64 -15.63 0.54
CA GLN A 121 -9.04 -16.09 0.60
C GLN A 121 -9.18 -17.48 1.22
N ALA A 122 -8.27 -18.41 0.94
CA ALA A 122 -8.26 -19.71 1.59
C ALA A 122 -7.98 -19.56 3.09
N PHE A 123 -7.05 -18.69 3.46
CA PHE A 123 -6.72 -18.39 4.84
C PHE A 123 -7.90 -17.76 5.59
N SER A 124 -8.61 -16.80 4.98
CA SER A 124 -9.76 -16.14 5.63
C SER A 124 -10.88 -17.10 5.99
N ARG A 125 -11.07 -18.18 5.22
CA ARG A 125 -12.09 -19.21 5.47
C ARG A 125 -11.80 -20.04 6.72
N VAL A 126 -10.53 -20.19 7.10
CA VAL A 126 -10.13 -20.97 8.28
C VAL A 126 -9.81 -20.08 9.48
N PHE A 127 -9.59 -18.78 9.26
CA PHE A 127 -9.13 -17.81 10.27
C PHE A 127 -9.92 -17.85 11.58
N SER A 128 -11.27 -17.87 11.51
CA SER A 128 -12.13 -17.88 12.70
C SER A 128 -11.96 -19.10 13.59
N GLY A 129 -11.47 -20.23 13.05
CA GLY A 129 -11.20 -21.46 13.78
C GLY A 129 -9.75 -21.60 14.27
N LEU A 130 -8.87 -20.64 13.94
CA LEU A 130 -7.47 -20.71 14.35
C LEU A 130 -7.29 -20.32 15.81
N SER A 131 -6.53 -21.14 16.54
CA SER A 131 -6.03 -20.79 17.85
C SER A 131 -4.52 -21.05 17.89
N LEU A 132 -3.79 -20.13 18.49
CA LEU A 132 -2.34 -20.24 18.63
C LEU A 132 -1.98 -20.51 20.09
N LYS A 133 -1.40 -21.68 20.34
CA LYS A 133 -0.74 -21.94 21.63
C LYS A 133 0.70 -21.49 21.53
N ARG A 134 1.04 -20.39 22.21
CA ARG A 134 2.40 -19.84 22.21
C ARG A 134 3.26 -20.54 23.25
N SER A 135 4.48 -20.86 22.86
CA SER A 135 5.58 -21.15 23.77
C SER A 135 6.61 -20.02 23.62
N PRO A 136 7.23 -19.55 24.71
CA PRO A 136 8.32 -18.58 24.60
C PRO A 136 9.41 -19.14 23.68
N PRO A 137 9.95 -18.34 22.75
CA PRO A 137 11.02 -18.81 21.89
C PRO A 137 12.25 -19.17 22.76
N PRO A 138 12.94 -20.29 22.45
CA PRO A 138 14.07 -20.77 23.25
C PRO A 138 15.31 -19.87 23.12
N LYS A 139 15.33 -18.96 22.16
CA LYS A 139 16.40 -18.00 21.88
C LYS A 139 15.81 -16.61 21.64
N PRO A 140 16.60 -15.54 21.85
CA PRO A 140 16.22 -14.21 21.41
C PRO A 140 15.88 -14.20 19.91
N PRO A 141 14.78 -13.55 19.51
CA PRO A 141 14.37 -13.50 18.11
C PRO A 141 15.41 -12.76 17.25
N SER A 142 15.74 -13.33 16.08
CA SER A 142 16.65 -12.71 15.10
C SER A 142 15.97 -11.61 14.28
N LEU A 143 14.64 -11.61 14.26
CA LEU A 143 13.79 -10.72 13.47
C LEU A 143 12.65 -10.18 14.34
N GLY A 144 12.41 -8.88 14.27
CA GLY A 144 11.21 -8.26 14.80
C GLY A 144 10.37 -7.64 13.69
N ILE A 145 9.05 -7.71 13.81
CA ILE A 145 8.09 -7.11 12.89
C ILE A 145 7.24 -6.15 13.72
N PHE A 146 7.22 -4.87 13.35
CA PHE A 146 6.25 -3.93 13.91
C PHE A 146 5.23 -3.55 12.85
N VAL A 147 3.96 -3.81 13.18
CA VAL A 147 2.81 -3.50 12.35
C VAL A 147 2.22 -2.21 12.86
N GLN A 148 2.10 -1.19 12.01
CA GLN A 148 1.63 0.12 12.44
C GLN A 148 0.31 0.55 11.81
N GLY A 149 -0.53 1.22 12.59
CA GLY A 149 -1.73 1.90 12.11
C GLY A 149 -2.98 1.64 12.95
N PRO A 150 -4.13 2.23 12.56
CA PRO A 150 -5.41 1.93 13.20
C PRO A 150 -5.80 0.47 12.99
N ILE A 151 -6.61 -0.09 13.90
CA ILE A 151 -7.13 -1.45 13.79
C ILE A 151 -8.39 -1.42 12.93
N PHE A 152 -8.42 -2.27 11.91
CA PHE A 152 -9.58 -2.53 11.08
C PHE A 152 -10.08 -3.97 11.30
N SER A 153 -11.25 -4.29 10.76
CA SER A 153 -11.84 -5.64 10.77
C SER A 153 -10.87 -6.73 10.28
N TYR A 154 -10.04 -6.42 9.30
CA TYR A 154 -9.06 -7.34 8.71
C TYR A 154 -7.69 -7.37 9.43
N THR A 155 -7.42 -6.43 10.34
CA THR A 155 -6.10 -6.33 11.00
C THR A 155 -5.74 -7.59 11.82
N PRO A 156 -6.66 -8.22 12.59
CA PRO A 156 -6.38 -9.50 13.24
C PRO A 156 -5.90 -10.59 12.28
N MET A 157 -6.51 -10.67 11.09
CA MET A 157 -6.14 -11.64 10.06
C MET A 157 -4.76 -11.32 9.46
N ALA A 158 -4.44 -10.03 9.27
CA ALA A 158 -3.11 -9.60 8.83
C ALA A 158 -2.01 -10.02 9.82
N LEU A 159 -2.26 -9.84 11.12
CA LEU A 159 -1.34 -10.23 12.19
C LEU A 159 -1.19 -11.75 12.27
N ALA A 160 -2.30 -12.49 12.16
CA ALA A 160 -2.29 -13.95 12.16
C ALA A 160 -1.46 -14.50 10.99
N TRP A 161 -1.62 -13.93 9.80
CA TRP A 161 -0.84 -14.29 8.62
C TRP A 161 0.67 -14.15 8.88
N GLN A 162 1.09 -12.98 9.38
CA GLN A 162 2.50 -12.70 9.66
C GLN A 162 3.05 -13.61 10.76
N ARG A 163 2.28 -13.83 11.83
CA ARG A 163 2.65 -14.74 12.92
C ARG A 163 2.85 -16.18 12.44
N LEU A 164 1.98 -16.67 11.57
CA LEU A 164 2.09 -18.04 11.07
C LEU A 164 3.23 -18.19 10.05
N ALA A 165 3.49 -17.15 9.26
CA ALA A 165 4.62 -17.12 8.34
C ALA A 165 5.98 -16.93 9.04
N CYS A 166 6.00 -16.24 10.18
CA CYS A 166 7.22 -15.94 10.94
C CYS A 166 7.00 -16.25 12.44
N PRO A 167 6.85 -17.53 12.82
CA PRO A 167 6.49 -17.93 14.18
C PRO A 167 7.53 -17.51 15.23
N GLU A 168 8.80 -17.46 14.84
CA GLU A 168 9.92 -17.11 15.73
C GLU A 168 10.23 -15.61 15.79
N ALA A 169 9.57 -14.77 14.98
CA ALA A 169 9.78 -13.34 15.00
C ALA A 169 9.07 -12.69 16.20
N HIS A 170 9.67 -11.62 16.74
CA HIS A 170 8.96 -10.76 17.68
C HIS A 170 7.98 -9.87 16.91
N LEU A 171 6.68 -10.08 17.08
CA LEU A 171 5.65 -9.33 16.36
C LEU A 171 4.94 -8.38 17.33
N CYS A 172 5.02 -7.07 17.08
CA CYS A 172 4.25 -6.09 17.84
C CYS A 172 3.29 -5.29 16.94
N LEU A 173 2.16 -4.89 17.51
CA LEU A 173 1.21 -3.97 16.89
C LEU A 173 1.37 -2.59 17.53
N VAL A 174 1.56 -1.55 16.73
CA VAL A 174 1.63 -0.16 17.17
C VAL A 174 0.39 0.59 16.69
N THR A 175 -0.45 1.01 17.62
CA THR A 175 -1.77 1.59 17.33
C THR A 175 -2.12 2.73 18.29
N TRP A 176 -3.37 3.19 18.30
CA TRP A 176 -3.82 4.37 19.01
C TRP A 176 -4.59 4.06 20.31
N ASP A 177 -4.49 4.95 21.30
CA ASP A 177 -5.16 4.79 22.61
C ASP A 177 -6.70 4.77 22.53
N HIS A 178 -7.27 5.33 21.47
CA HIS A 178 -8.72 5.37 21.25
C HIS A 178 -9.28 4.10 20.58
N GLN A 179 -8.44 3.11 20.28
CA GLN A 179 -8.92 1.83 19.73
C GLN A 179 -9.79 1.11 20.76
N SER A 180 -10.87 0.47 20.29
CA SER A 180 -11.79 -0.21 21.20
C SER A 180 -11.12 -1.42 21.87
N ALA A 181 -11.54 -1.74 23.10
CA ALA A 181 -11.04 -2.93 23.81
C ALA A 181 -11.25 -4.21 22.99
N ALA A 182 -12.43 -4.35 22.36
CA ALA A 182 -12.74 -5.50 21.50
C ALA A 182 -11.78 -5.61 20.30
N SER A 183 -11.42 -4.49 19.67
CA SER A 183 -10.45 -4.45 18.58
C SER A 183 -9.05 -4.89 19.04
N LEU A 184 -8.61 -4.40 20.20
CA LEU A 184 -7.32 -4.79 20.78
C LEU A 184 -7.30 -6.29 21.12
N ASP A 185 -8.35 -6.78 21.77
CA ASP A 185 -8.48 -8.18 22.19
C ASP A 185 -8.51 -9.14 21.00
N ALA A 186 -9.08 -8.74 19.86
CA ALA A 186 -9.02 -9.52 18.63
C ALA A 186 -7.59 -9.64 18.05
N CYS A 187 -6.72 -8.65 18.31
CA CYS A 187 -5.33 -8.64 17.86
C CYS A 187 -4.36 -9.36 18.82
N ARG A 188 -4.63 -9.34 20.13
CA ARG A 188 -3.76 -9.89 21.19
C ARG A 188 -3.26 -11.33 20.94
N PRO A 189 -4.05 -12.28 20.41
CA PRO A 189 -3.59 -13.65 20.22
C PRO A 189 -2.41 -13.78 19.24
N TRP A 190 -2.24 -12.81 18.35
CA TRP A 190 -1.33 -12.90 17.20
C TRP A 190 0.01 -12.22 17.45
N VAL A 191 0.07 -11.29 18.41
CA VAL A 191 1.23 -10.42 18.66
C VAL A 191 1.82 -10.68 20.04
N ASP A 192 3.13 -10.46 20.17
CA ASP A 192 3.82 -10.47 21.45
C ASP A 192 3.44 -9.25 22.28
N GLU A 193 3.19 -8.12 21.62
CA GLU A 193 2.86 -6.87 22.30
C GLU A 193 1.96 -5.96 21.48
N ILE A 194 1.14 -5.17 22.17
CA ILE A 194 0.37 -4.08 21.59
C ILE A 194 0.81 -2.78 22.26
N LEU A 195 1.40 -1.88 21.48
CA LEU A 195 1.77 -0.54 21.90
C LEU A 195 0.66 0.41 21.49
N THR A 196 0.04 1.08 22.46
CA THR A 196 -0.93 2.14 22.18
C THR A 196 -0.26 3.50 22.40
N LEU A 197 -0.57 4.45 21.52
CA LEU A 197 -0.02 5.79 21.53
C LEU A 197 -1.13 6.83 21.43
N PRO A 198 -0.92 8.04 21.96
CA PRO A 198 -1.80 9.16 21.65
C PRO A 198 -1.66 9.46 20.15
N GLN A 199 -2.80 9.64 19.47
CA GLN A 199 -2.80 10.06 18.08
C GLN A 199 -2.23 11.50 17.96
N PRO A 200 -1.41 11.81 16.94
CA PRO A 200 -0.97 13.18 16.70
C PRO A 200 -2.15 14.12 16.47
N GLN A 201 -2.02 15.37 16.91
CA GLN A 201 -3.03 16.41 16.66
C GLN A 201 -2.98 16.89 15.20
N ALA A 202 -1.78 17.09 14.65
CA ALA A 202 -1.57 17.48 13.26
C ALA A 202 -1.53 16.23 12.36
N MET A 203 -2.64 15.94 11.68
CA MET A 203 -2.84 14.71 10.90
C MET A 203 -2.82 14.90 9.38
N VAL A 204 -2.10 15.90 8.87
CA VAL A 204 -2.08 16.17 7.42
C VAL A 204 -1.60 14.92 6.66
N ASP A 205 -2.49 14.35 5.85
CA ASP A 205 -2.33 13.07 5.14
C ASP A 205 -1.77 11.91 5.99
N SER A 206 -2.13 11.85 7.28
CA SER A 206 -1.68 10.83 8.24
C SER A 206 -0.16 10.75 8.48
N ARG A 207 0.62 11.75 8.05
CA ARG A 207 2.09 11.73 8.13
C ARG A 207 2.63 11.54 9.53
N ASN A 208 2.18 12.38 10.47
CA ASN A 208 2.66 12.31 11.85
C ASN A 208 2.19 11.02 12.53
N ALA A 209 1.05 10.46 12.10
CA ALA A 209 0.64 9.15 12.56
C ALA A 209 1.66 8.09 12.11
N ILE A 210 2.05 8.11 10.83
CA ILE A 210 3.05 7.20 10.28
C ILE A 210 4.39 7.33 11.02
N ILE A 211 4.89 8.56 11.18
CA ILE A 211 6.17 8.86 11.85
C ILE A 211 6.14 8.41 13.31
N ARG A 212 5.13 8.83 14.08
CA ARG A 212 5.02 8.53 15.51
C ARG A 212 4.93 7.04 15.77
N SER A 213 4.08 6.32 15.03
CA SER A 213 3.92 4.88 15.21
C SER A 213 5.17 4.11 14.77
N ALA A 214 5.83 4.53 13.68
CA ALA A 214 7.04 3.87 13.22
C ALA A 214 8.21 4.04 14.20
N LYS A 215 8.36 5.25 14.75
CA LYS A 215 9.36 5.56 15.77
C LYS A 215 9.20 4.73 17.03
N ALA A 216 7.97 4.56 17.51
CA ALA A 216 7.67 3.73 18.67
C ALA A 216 7.95 2.24 18.39
N GLY A 217 7.51 1.73 17.23
CA GLY A 217 7.75 0.34 16.84
C GLY A 217 9.24 0.00 16.70
N ALA A 218 10.01 0.86 16.04
CA ALA A 218 11.46 0.67 15.89
C ALA A 218 12.17 0.67 17.25
N ARG A 219 11.82 1.61 18.15
CA ARG A 219 12.39 1.69 19.51
C ARG A 219 12.06 0.46 20.34
N HIS A 220 10.81 0.00 20.28
CA HIS A 220 10.38 -1.21 20.97
C HIS A 220 11.21 -2.42 20.56
N LEU A 221 11.40 -2.61 19.25
CA LEU A 221 12.23 -3.68 18.73
C LEU A 221 13.70 -3.55 19.17
N ALA A 222 14.22 -2.32 19.29
CA ALA A 222 15.56 -2.09 19.82
C ALA A 222 15.67 -2.46 21.31
N GLU A 223 14.64 -2.16 22.11
CA GLU A 223 14.56 -2.52 23.54
C GLU A 223 14.45 -4.03 23.75
N VAL A 224 13.70 -4.73 22.89
CA VAL A 224 13.63 -6.20 22.86
C VAL A 224 14.97 -6.82 22.44
N GLY A 225 15.81 -6.08 21.71
CA GLY A 225 17.12 -6.52 21.27
C GLY A 225 17.11 -7.37 20.00
N VAL A 226 16.10 -7.22 19.13
CA VAL A 226 16.12 -7.90 17.83
C VAL A 226 17.18 -7.28 16.90
N PRO A 227 18.00 -8.09 16.21
CA PRO A 227 19.00 -7.58 15.26
C PRO A 227 18.39 -6.87 14.05
N TYR A 228 17.37 -7.47 13.45
CA TYR A 228 16.69 -6.95 12.27
C TYR A 228 15.25 -6.59 12.57
N SER A 229 14.80 -5.50 11.95
CA SER A 229 13.46 -4.96 12.09
C SER A 229 12.76 -4.90 10.74
N VAL A 230 11.47 -5.26 10.73
CA VAL A 230 10.57 -5.17 9.60
C VAL A 230 9.46 -4.19 9.97
N ARG A 231 9.27 -3.19 9.13
CA ARG A 231 8.14 -2.26 9.19
C ARG A 231 7.07 -2.70 8.22
N THR A 232 5.82 -2.77 8.67
CA THR A 232 4.66 -2.90 7.77
C THR A 232 3.43 -2.21 8.35
N ARG A 233 2.34 -2.17 7.58
CA ARG A 233 1.09 -1.47 7.95
C ARG A 233 0.02 -2.45 8.44
N SER A 234 -0.89 -1.96 9.28
CA SER A 234 -2.01 -2.74 9.87
C SER A 234 -3.02 -3.28 8.86
N ASP A 235 -2.93 -2.84 7.60
CA ASP A 235 -3.72 -3.31 6.48
C ASP A 235 -2.95 -4.18 5.49
N THR A 236 -1.75 -4.61 5.84
CA THR A 236 -0.85 -5.31 4.92
C THR A 236 -0.51 -6.72 5.41
N VAL A 237 -0.50 -7.68 4.50
CA VAL A 237 0.17 -8.99 4.69
C VAL A 237 1.46 -9.02 3.89
N ILE A 238 2.46 -9.71 4.42
CA ILE A 238 3.76 -9.93 3.76
C ILE A 238 3.70 -11.32 3.12
N THR A 239 3.99 -11.41 1.83
CA THR A 239 4.10 -12.65 1.07
C THR A 239 5.56 -12.95 0.76
N GLY A 240 5.88 -14.21 0.46
CA GLY A 240 7.26 -14.67 0.30
C GLY A 240 7.93 -15.05 1.64
N SER A 241 9.26 -14.95 1.72
CA SER A 241 10.04 -15.36 2.90
C SER A 241 10.94 -14.24 3.42
N LEU A 242 10.56 -13.65 4.56
CA LEU A 242 11.36 -12.64 5.25
C LEU A 242 12.72 -13.17 5.70
N TYR A 243 12.77 -14.38 6.26
CA TYR A 243 14.01 -14.98 6.72
C TYR A 243 15.00 -15.19 5.58
N ARG A 244 14.52 -15.71 4.44
CA ARG A 244 15.35 -15.85 3.23
C ARG A 244 15.83 -14.49 2.73
N ALA A 245 14.95 -13.49 2.71
CA ALA A 245 15.33 -12.15 2.27
C ALA A 245 16.41 -11.53 3.16
N VAL A 246 16.31 -11.72 4.48
CA VAL A 246 17.32 -11.26 5.45
C VAL A 246 18.63 -12.01 5.27
N GLU A 247 18.59 -13.34 5.17
CA GLU A 247 19.76 -14.20 4.98
C GLU A 247 20.52 -13.85 3.68
N GLU A 248 19.82 -13.72 2.57
CA GLU A 248 20.44 -13.49 1.26
C GLU A 248 20.99 -12.06 1.11
N LEU A 249 20.22 -11.05 1.56
CA LEU A 249 20.54 -9.64 1.32
C LEU A 249 21.37 -8.98 2.43
N PHE A 250 21.24 -9.44 3.67
CA PHE A 250 21.91 -8.84 4.82
C PHE A 250 22.85 -9.80 5.55
N ASP A 251 22.60 -11.11 5.44
CA ASP A 251 23.41 -12.16 6.07
C ASP A 251 23.50 -11.92 7.61
N ASP A 252 24.64 -12.22 8.22
CA ASP A 252 25.00 -11.85 9.60
C ASP A 252 25.12 -10.33 9.86
N GLY A 253 24.83 -9.49 8.86
CA GLY A 253 24.99 -8.02 8.90
C GLY A 253 26.22 -7.52 8.16
N SER A 254 27.00 -8.42 7.56
CA SER A 254 28.15 -8.07 6.70
C SER A 254 27.74 -7.56 5.32
N LYS A 255 26.66 -8.10 4.73
CA LYS A 255 26.14 -7.65 3.43
C LYS A 255 25.20 -6.46 3.60
N ASN A 256 25.29 -5.50 2.67
CA ASN A 256 24.43 -4.31 2.64
C ASN A 256 24.30 -3.59 3.99
N ALA A 257 25.38 -3.59 4.79
CA ALA A 257 25.41 -2.94 6.10
C ALA A 257 25.04 -1.46 5.97
N GLY A 258 24.10 -1.00 6.81
CA GLY A 258 23.59 0.38 6.78
C GLY A 258 22.53 0.66 5.70
N LYS A 259 22.19 -0.33 4.86
CA LYS A 259 21.13 -0.19 3.85
C LYS A 259 19.75 -0.61 4.38
N PHE A 260 18.73 -0.17 3.66
CA PHE A 260 17.33 -0.51 3.89
C PHE A 260 16.78 -1.32 2.72
N GLY A 261 16.23 -2.48 3.06
CA GLY A 261 15.41 -3.29 2.18
C GLY A 261 14.06 -2.63 1.96
N PHE A 262 13.62 -2.52 0.70
CA PHE A 262 12.36 -1.89 0.33
C PHE A 262 11.73 -2.58 -0.90
N LEU A 263 10.47 -2.26 -1.19
CA LEU A 263 9.79 -2.72 -2.40
C LEU A 263 9.93 -1.69 -3.52
N ALA A 264 10.76 -1.99 -4.51
CA ALA A 264 11.03 -1.13 -5.64
C ALA A 264 9.76 -0.90 -6.48
N HIS A 265 8.95 -1.93 -6.70
CA HIS A 265 7.71 -1.80 -7.50
C HIS A 265 6.64 -0.91 -6.84
N SER A 266 6.78 -0.56 -5.57
CA SER A 266 5.86 0.34 -4.84
C SER A 266 6.32 1.80 -4.85
N SER A 267 7.41 2.10 -5.57
CA SER A 267 8.09 3.40 -5.60
C SER A 267 7.85 4.12 -6.93
N TRP A 268 7.94 5.45 -6.96
CA TRP A 268 7.74 6.25 -8.18
C TRP A 268 9.09 6.73 -8.69
N LYS A 269 9.62 6.04 -9.70
CA LYS A 269 10.99 6.29 -10.19
C LYS A 269 11.21 7.73 -10.65
N GLN A 270 10.20 8.45 -11.13
CA GLN A 270 10.34 9.81 -11.62
C GLN A 270 10.18 10.90 -10.53
N VAL A 271 9.75 10.54 -9.32
CA VAL A 271 9.56 11.48 -8.21
C VAL A 271 10.78 11.40 -7.27
N PRO A 272 11.50 12.51 -7.02
CA PRO A 272 12.66 12.51 -6.16
C PRO A 272 12.37 11.89 -4.79
N PHE A 273 13.23 10.96 -4.37
CA PHE A 273 13.16 10.30 -3.07
C PHE A 273 11.85 9.54 -2.77
N HIS A 274 11.03 9.22 -3.78
CA HIS A 274 9.80 8.45 -3.58
C HIS A 274 10.07 6.94 -3.52
N PHE A 275 10.72 6.49 -2.46
CA PHE A 275 10.90 5.07 -2.14
C PHE A 275 9.87 4.65 -1.11
N SER A 276 9.06 3.65 -1.42
CA SER A 276 7.90 3.31 -0.59
C SER A 276 8.31 2.94 0.84
N GLU A 277 7.77 3.66 1.82
CA GLU A 277 7.94 3.30 3.24
C GLU A 277 7.02 2.15 3.66
N ARG A 278 6.03 1.78 2.82
CA ARG A 278 4.98 0.77 3.07
C ARG A 278 5.51 -0.55 3.66
N PHE A 279 6.71 -0.94 3.26
CA PHE A 279 7.43 -2.08 3.76
C PHE A 279 8.92 -1.75 3.78
N LEU A 280 9.57 -1.94 4.93
CA LEU A 280 11.01 -1.74 5.07
C LEU A 280 11.63 -2.84 5.93
N VAL A 281 12.85 -3.24 5.59
CA VAL A 281 13.68 -4.15 6.40
C VAL A 281 15.05 -3.52 6.60
N SER A 282 15.54 -3.49 7.82
CA SER A 282 16.94 -3.09 8.09
C SER A 282 17.39 -3.55 9.47
N ARG A 283 18.67 -3.35 9.80
CA ARG A 283 19.12 -3.48 11.18
C ARG A 283 18.29 -2.55 12.06
N THR A 284 17.90 -3.03 13.24
CA THR A 284 16.99 -2.31 14.12
C THR A 284 17.49 -0.91 14.51
N GLN A 285 18.80 -0.73 14.64
CA GLN A 285 19.40 0.58 14.91
C GLN A 285 19.28 1.55 13.74
N ASP A 286 19.42 1.07 12.50
CA ASP A 286 19.25 1.89 11.29
C ASP A 286 17.78 2.28 11.12
N MET A 287 16.85 1.37 11.42
CA MET A 287 15.42 1.65 11.47
C MET A 287 15.08 2.71 12.53
N CYS A 288 15.67 2.64 13.72
CA CYS A 288 15.54 3.69 14.75
C CYS A 288 16.07 5.03 14.26
N ALA A 289 17.22 5.03 13.56
CA ALA A 289 17.81 6.25 13.03
C ALA A 289 16.94 6.89 11.93
N LEU A 290 16.36 6.09 11.05
CA LEU A 290 15.44 6.53 9.99
C LEU A 290 14.20 7.22 10.58
N TRP A 291 13.54 6.56 11.55
CA TRP A 291 12.31 7.07 12.18
C TRP A 291 12.55 8.06 13.32
N SER A 292 13.80 8.46 13.57
CA SER A 292 14.12 9.47 14.59
C SER A 292 13.68 10.89 14.22
N LEU A 293 13.23 11.11 12.98
CA LEU A 293 12.75 12.38 12.45
C LEU A 293 11.66 13.03 13.35
N PRO A 294 11.69 14.36 13.52
CA PRO A 294 10.61 15.10 14.19
C PRO A 294 9.30 15.02 13.40
N GLU A 295 8.17 15.22 14.07
CA GLU A 295 6.89 15.35 13.39
C GLU A 295 6.89 16.53 12.41
N ASP A 296 6.22 16.35 11.26
CA ASP A 296 6.07 17.36 10.22
C ASP A 296 5.01 18.38 10.65
N MET A 297 5.46 19.60 10.93
CA MET A 297 4.61 20.69 11.42
C MET A 297 4.04 21.57 10.31
N ARG A 298 4.36 21.28 9.04
CA ARG A 298 3.83 22.03 7.89
C ARG A 298 2.32 21.88 7.78
N GLY A 299 1.64 22.96 7.42
CA GLY A 299 0.20 22.97 7.19
C GLY A 299 -0.21 22.31 5.87
N ALA A 300 -1.51 22.03 5.72
CA ALA A 300 -2.06 21.44 4.48
C ALA A 300 -1.71 22.24 3.22
N ALA A 301 -1.76 23.57 3.30
CA ALA A 301 -1.44 24.45 2.17
C ALA A 301 0.02 24.34 1.69
N GLU A 302 0.95 23.95 2.57
CA GLU A 302 2.38 23.84 2.24
C GLU A 302 2.73 22.50 1.58
N ILE A 303 1.87 21.50 1.73
CA ILE A 303 2.10 20.15 1.22
C ILE A 303 1.15 19.75 0.08
N GLN A 304 0.05 20.48 -0.09
CA GLN A 304 -0.84 20.32 -1.23
C GLN A 304 -0.10 20.69 -2.51
N HIS A 305 -0.39 19.92 -3.56
CA HIS A 305 0.07 20.19 -4.91
C HIS A 305 -1.14 20.55 -5.77
N ARG A 306 -0.93 21.39 -6.77
CA ARG A 306 -1.96 21.69 -7.77
C ARG A 306 -1.78 20.79 -8.98
N THR A 307 -2.87 20.43 -9.63
CA THR A 307 -2.84 19.53 -10.78
C THR A 307 -2.06 20.10 -11.98
N ASP A 308 -1.89 21.42 -12.05
CA ASP A 308 -1.14 22.15 -13.08
C ASP A 308 0.33 22.40 -12.72
N GLU A 309 0.78 22.00 -11.52
CA GLU A 309 2.19 22.03 -11.17
C GLU A 309 2.97 20.92 -11.87
N HIS A 310 4.29 21.09 -11.96
CA HIS A 310 5.21 20.05 -12.45
C HIS A 310 5.08 18.77 -11.62
N TYR A 311 5.06 17.60 -12.25
CA TYR A 311 4.74 16.34 -11.56
C TYR A 311 5.66 16.01 -10.37
N GLN A 312 6.92 16.44 -10.40
CA GLN A 312 7.85 16.24 -9.27
C GLN A 312 7.47 17.03 -8.00
N GLN A 313 6.54 17.97 -8.06
CA GLN A 313 6.02 18.65 -6.88
C GLN A 313 5.23 17.71 -5.96
N ILE A 314 4.84 16.53 -6.45
CA ILE A 314 4.29 15.42 -5.65
C ILE A 314 5.20 15.06 -4.46
N GLN A 315 6.52 15.26 -4.57
CA GLN A 315 7.46 15.00 -3.47
C GLN A 315 7.15 15.81 -2.19
N LYS A 316 6.49 16.96 -2.32
CA LYS A 316 6.03 17.76 -1.17
C LYS A 316 4.94 17.04 -0.38
N ALA A 317 4.12 16.24 -1.07
CA ALA A 317 2.92 15.57 -0.59
C ALA A 317 3.18 14.13 -0.08
N ALA A 318 4.24 13.46 -0.54
CA ALA A 318 4.57 12.11 -0.09
C ALA A 318 5.39 12.10 1.21
N VAL A 319 4.99 11.29 2.20
CA VAL A 319 5.70 11.15 3.48
C VAL A 319 7.06 10.47 3.29
N GLU A 320 7.13 9.57 2.31
CA GLU A 320 8.34 8.86 1.89
C GLU A 320 9.43 9.84 1.47
N CYS A 321 9.09 10.83 0.64
CA CYS A 321 10.04 11.83 0.17
C CYS A 321 10.61 12.62 1.36
N LEU A 322 9.76 13.06 2.29
CA LEU A 322 10.22 13.72 3.52
C LEU A 322 11.18 12.84 4.33
N LEU A 323 10.82 11.56 4.51
CA LEU A 323 11.59 10.60 5.30
C LEU A 323 13.01 10.43 4.73
N TRP A 324 13.12 10.10 3.44
CA TRP A 324 14.40 9.80 2.82
C TRP A 324 15.26 11.05 2.62
N GLN A 325 14.66 12.19 2.25
CA GLN A 325 15.40 13.46 2.19
C GLN A 325 15.96 13.87 3.55
N SER A 326 15.22 13.62 4.63
CA SER A 326 15.67 13.94 5.98
C SER A 326 16.83 13.05 6.42
N LEU A 327 16.79 11.76 6.08
CA LEU A 327 17.92 10.86 6.30
C LEU A 327 19.14 11.28 5.48
N ALA A 328 18.98 11.58 4.18
CA ALA A 328 20.06 12.06 3.33
C ALA A 328 20.74 13.30 3.91
N ARG A 329 19.97 14.31 4.34
CA ARG A 329 20.51 15.51 4.99
C ARG A 329 21.25 15.19 6.29
N LYS A 330 20.74 14.25 7.10
CA LYS A 330 21.40 13.81 8.34
C LYS A 330 22.73 13.10 8.06
N LEU A 331 22.85 12.42 6.93
CA LEU A 331 24.08 11.78 6.46
C LEU A 331 25.03 12.76 5.74
N GLY A 332 24.65 14.03 5.59
CA GLY A 332 25.45 15.03 4.87
C GLY A 332 25.41 14.87 3.35
N GLU A 333 24.40 14.17 2.81
CA GLU A 333 24.22 13.97 1.38
C GLU A 333 23.27 15.01 0.76
N PRO A 334 23.51 15.40 -0.51
CA PRO A 334 22.56 16.24 -1.24
C PRO A 334 21.21 15.52 -1.44
N ALA A 335 20.12 16.30 -1.35
CA ALA A 335 18.75 15.81 -1.34
C ALA A 335 17.77 16.80 -1.98
N GLN A 336 18.10 17.28 -3.19
CA GLN A 336 17.34 18.33 -3.88
C GLN A 336 16.53 17.80 -5.06
N ASP A 337 17.10 16.88 -5.83
CA ASP A 337 16.55 16.48 -7.12
C ASP A 337 16.48 14.95 -7.31
N LEU A 338 16.09 14.54 -8.52
CA LEU A 338 15.95 13.14 -8.87
C LEU A 338 17.30 12.41 -8.94
N ALA A 339 18.36 13.09 -9.39
CA ALA A 339 19.70 12.52 -9.48
C ALA A 339 20.27 12.24 -8.08
N ASP A 340 20.06 13.17 -7.15
CA ASP A 340 20.34 12.97 -5.73
C ASP A 340 19.58 11.75 -5.17
N GLY A 341 18.30 11.61 -5.53
CA GLY A 341 17.49 10.47 -5.14
C GLY A 341 18.06 9.13 -5.63
N TYR A 342 18.47 9.04 -6.89
CA TYR A 342 19.08 7.82 -7.43
C TYR A 342 20.44 7.50 -6.80
N ARG A 343 21.28 8.52 -6.56
CA ARG A 343 22.54 8.32 -5.82
C ARG A 343 22.28 7.79 -4.41
N PHE A 344 21.32 8.39 -3.71
CA PHE A 344 20.93 7.94 -2.38
C PHE A 344 20.44 6.49 -2.40
N ALA A 345 19.59 6.12 -3.36
CA ALA A 345 19.10 4.75 -3.50
C ALA A 345 20.23 3.73 -3.72
N ALA A 346 21.19 4.03 -4.61
CA ALA A 346 22.32 3.14 -4.87
C ALA A 346 23.17 2.88 -3.60
N ASN A 347 23.34 3.92 -2.78
CA ASN A 347 24.15 3.85 -1.57
C ASN A 347 23.41 3.17 -0.40
N HIS A 348 22.10 3.41 -0.25
CA HIS A 348 21.38 3.13 1.00
C HIS A 348 20.20 2.19 0.87
N LEU A 349 19.79 1.81 -0.35
CA LEU A 349 18.63 0.95 -0.56
C LEU A 349 19.00 -0.37 -1.23
N VAL A 350 18.25 -1.42 -0.90
CA VAL A 350 18.32 -2.73 -1.55
C VAL A 350 16.91 -3.21 -1.91
N PRO A 351 16.60 -3.45 -3.20
CA PRO A 351 15.31 -4.00 -3.59
C PRO A 351 15.10 -5.40 -3.00
N MET A 352 13.89 -5.69 -2.52
CA MET A 352 13.54 -6.98 -1.91
C MET A 352 12.51 -7.78 -2.71
N ASP A 353 12.06 -7.23 -3.84
CA ASP A 353 10.94 -7.70 -4.65
C ASP A 353 11.06 -9.17 -5.13
N GLU A 354 12.28 -9.73 -5.16
CA GLU A 354 12.53 -11.13 -5.50
C GLU A 354 12.12 -12.10 -4.38
N TYR A 355 12.26 -11.68 -3.11
CA TYR A 355 12.10 -12.57 -1.95
C TYR A 355 10.79 -12.35 -1.20
N VAL A 356 10.31 -11.11 -1.21
CA VAL A 356 9.14 -10.67 -0.47
C VAL A 356 8.33 -9.66 -1.25
N ASP A 357 7.03 -9.66 -0.97
CA ASP A 357 6.08 -8.69 -1.50
C ASP A 357 5.01 -8.42 -0.42
N VAL A 358 4.11 -7.49 -0.69
CA VAL A 358 3.02 -7.14 0.21
C VAL A 358 1.69 -7.02 -0.51
N LEU A 359 0.61 -7.46 0.17
CA LEU A 359 -0.76 -7.21 -0.25
C LEU A 359 -1.46 -6.33 0.78
N SER A 360 -2.08 -5.25 0.32
CA SER A 360 -2.92 -4.39 1.17
C SER A 360 -4.39 -4.77 1.05
N PHE A 361 -5.04 -5.06 2.18
CA PHE A 361 -6.48 -5.31 2.27
C PHE A 361 -7.32 -4.16 1.72
N LYS A 362 -6.84 -2.92 1.80
CA LYS A 362 -7.54 -1.75 1.25
C LYS A 362 -7.61 -1.77 -0.27
N SER A 363 -6.68 -2.46 -0.93
CA SER A 363 -6.49 -2.45 -2.38
C SER A 363 -6.86 -3.78 -3.05
N ILE A 364 -7.39 -4.77 -2.32
CA ILE A 364 -7.80 -6.05 -2.91
C ILE A 364 -9.00 -5.82 -3.84
N PRO A 365 -8.87 -6.12 -5.14
CA PRO A 365 -9.97 -5.97 -6.08
C PRO A 365 -10.90 -7.18 -6.05
N LEU A 366 -12.15 -7.00 -6.50
CA LEU A 366 -13.05 -8.12 -6.74
C LEU A 366 -12.51 -9.08 -7.82
N PHE A 367 -11.84 -8.55 -8.85
CA PHE A 367 -11.31 -9.35 -9.94
C PHE A 367 -9.85 -9.00 -10.27
N ASN A 368 -9.06 -10.00 -10.63
CA ASN A 368 -7.80 -9.81 -11.35
C ASN A 368 -8.05 -10.01 -12.83
N LEU A 369 -7.53 -9.09 -13.64
CA LEU A 369 -7.48 -9.22 -15.08
C LEU A 369 -6.02 -9.42 -15.50
N THR A 370 -5.69 -10.58 -16.06
CA THR A 370 -4.40 -10.71 -16.76
C THR A 370 -4.63 -10.31 -18.21
N LEU A 371 -4.19 -9.09 -18.55
CA LEU A 371 -4.14 -8.62 -19.92
C LEU A 371 -2.80 -9.00 -20.53
N ASN A 372 -2.83 -9.82 -21.58
CA ASN A 372 -1.67 -9.96 -22.47
C ASN A 372 -1.60 -8.67 -23.33
N LYS A 373 -1.01 -7.61 -22.76
CA LYS A 373 -1.02 -6.27 -23.37
C LYS A 373 0.34 -5.78 -23.84
N GLY A 374 1.45 -6.51 -23.65
CA GLY A 374 2.74 -6.14 -24.26
C GLY A 374 3.29 -4.74 -23.93
N PHE A 375 2.77 -4.05 -22.90
CA PHE A 375 3.10 -2.65 -22.58
C PHE A 375 3.96 -2.49 -21.31
N VAL A 376 4.28 -3.56 -20.59
CA VAL A 376 5.10 -3.49 -19.35
C VAL A 376 6.46 -4.11 -19.65
N GLY A 377 7.53 -3.38 -19.35
CA GLY A 377 8.90 -3.87 -19.46
C GLY A 377 9.04 -5.19 -18.70
N THR A 378 9.27 -6.26 -19.44
CA THR A 378 9.46 -7.60 -18.89
C THR A 378 10.89 -7.75 -18.36
N PRO A 379 11.22 -8.82 -17.62
CA PRO A 379 12.61 -9.14 -17.29
C PRO A 379 13.52 -9.17 -18.52
N GLU A 380 12.99 -9.61 -19.68
CA GLU A 380 13.69 -9.59 -20.97
C GLU A 380 13.93 -8.14 -21.47
N TRP A 381 12.97 -7.22 -21.28
CA TRP A 381 13.17 -5.80 -21.58
C TRP A 381 14.25 -5.16 -20.70
N TRP A 382 14.29 -5.50 -19.41
CA TRP A 382 15.37 -5.04 -18.53
C TRP A 382 16.73 -5.59 -18.96
N GLN A 383 16.79 -6.84 -19.44
CA GLN A 383 18.01 -7.40 -20.02
C GLN A 383 18.46 -6.65 -21.29
N GLU A 384 17.53 -6.20 -22.14
CA GLU A 384 17.83 -5.34 -23.30
C GLU A 384 18.34 -3.95 -22.88
N VAL A 385 17.74 -3.33 -21.86
CA VAL A 385 18.20 -2.04 -21.30
C VAL A 385 19.62 -2.14 -20.77
N TYR A 386 19.98 -3.27 -20.14
CA TYR A 386 21.35 -3.51 -19.67
C TYR A 386 22.32 -3.83 -20.81
N ALA A 387 21.84 -4.37 -21.92
CA ALA A 387 22.65 -4.70 -23.09
C ALA A 387 23.06 -3.45 -23.91
N ASP A 388 22.24 -2.39 -23.94
CA ASP A 388 22.54 -1.12 -24.59
C ASP A 388 22.20 0.10 -23.70
N LEU A 389 22.93 0.17 -22.58
CA LEU A 389 22.78 1.22 -21.57
C LEU A 389 22.93 2.65 -22.11
N PRO A 390 23.86 2.99 -23.04
CA PRO A 390 23.98 4.34 -23.59
C PRO A 390 22.71 4.84 -24.31
N SER A 391 22.07 4.01 -25.14
CA SER A 391 20.83 4.36 -25.84
C SER A 391 19.66 4.52 -24.87
N ALA A 392 19.55 3.62 -23.88
CA ALA A 392 18.55 3.72 -22.82
C ALA A 392 18.71 4.99 -21.96
N MET A 393 19.96 5.39 -21.69
CA MET A 393 20.27 6.63 -20.98
C MET A 393 19.94 7.88 -21.80
N GLN A 394 20.06 7.84 -23.13
CA GLN A 394 19.68 8.95 -24.00
C GLN A 394 18.17 9.11 -24.08
N GLN A 395 17.44 8.01 -24.25
CA GLN A 395 15.98 8.00 -24.20
C GLN A 395 15.44 8.53 -22.86
N ALA A 396 16.04 8.12 -21.74
CA ALA A 396 15.68 8.62 -20.41
C ALA A 396 15.92 10.14 -20.24
N ARG A 397 16.94 10.71 -20.90
CA ARG A 397 17.22 12.15 -20.90
C ARG A 397 16.21 12.94 -21.73
N GLU A 398 15.77 12.39 -22.86
CA GLU A 398 14.76 12.99 -23.74
C GLU A 398 13.36 12.95 -23.12
N GLU A 399 13.02 11.88 -22.40
CA GLU A 399 11.78 11.78 -21.60
C GLU A 399 11.79 12.77 -20.42
N SER A 400 12.95 12.97 -19.78
CA SER A 400 13.11 13.90 -18.65
C SER A 400 13.06 15.39 -19.05
N ALA A 401 13.28 15.71 -20.33
CA ALA A 401 13.23 17.09 -20.83
C ALA A 401 11.80 17.60 -21.10
N GLN A 402 10.78 16.74 -20.91
CA GLN A 402 9.39 17.06 -21.23
C GLN A 402 8.69 17.74 -20.03
N ASN A 403 8.05 18.89 -20.29
CA ASN A 403 7.49 19.75 -19.26
C ASN A 403 6.04 19.34 -18.90
N PHE A 404 5.88 18.17 -18.26
CA PHE A 404 4.57 17.61 -17.91
C PHE A 404 4.04 18.02 -16.53
N THR A 405 2.72 18.15 -16.45
CA THR A 405 1.98 18.46 -15.22
C THR A 405 1.59 17.22 -14.41
N ILE A 406 1.18 17.39 -13.14
CA ILE A 406 0.64 16.32 -12.28
C ILE A 406 -0.60 15.64 -12.93
N ALA A 407 -1.48 16.43 -13.56
CA ALA A 407 -2.64 15.89 -14.27
C ALA A 407 -2.25 14.95 -15.41
N GLU A 408 -1.17 15.26 -16.13
CA GLU A 408 -0.67 14.45 -17.26
C GLU A 408 0.08 13.21 -16.78
N PHE A 409 0.79 13.30 -15.66
CA PHE A 409 1.38 12.15 -14.97
C PHE A 409 0.31 11.14 -14.56
N PHE A 410 -0.75 11.58 -13.87
CA PHE A 410 -1.87 10.69 -13.52
C PHE A 410 -2.73 10.27 -14.72
N GLY A 411 -2.69 11.04 -15.81
CA GLY A 411 -3.29 10.67 -17.10
C GLY A 411 -2.51 9.61 -17.88
N GLY A 412 -1.36 9.14 -17.37
CA GLY A 412 -0.53 8.11 -18.02
C GLY A 412 0.20 8.61 -19.27
N ARG A 413 0.44 9.92 -19.38
CA ARG A 413 1.18 10.56 -20.50
C ARG A 413 2.67 10.72 -20.22
N VAL A 414 3.12 10.29 -19.04
CA VAL A 414 4.51 10.31 -18.59
C VAL A 414 4.98 8.87 -18.46
N GLY A 415 6.00 8.51 -19.25
CA GLY A 415 6.44 7.14 -19.53
C GLY A 415 6.25 6.83 -21.00
#